data_AF-A0A2R3Z3B7-F1
#
_entry.id   AF-A0A2R3Z3B7-F1
#
_cell.length_a   1.000
_cell.length_b   1.000
_cell.length_c   1.000
_cell.angle_alpha   90.00
_cell.angle_beta   90.00
_cell.angle_gamma   90.00
#
_symmetry.space_group_name_H-M   'P 1'
#
loop_
_entity.id
_entity.type
_entity.pdbx_description
1 polymer ?
#
loop_
_entity_poly.entity_id
_entity_poly.type
_entity_poly.pdbx_seq_one_letter_code
_entity_poly.pdbx_strand_id
1 'polypeptide(L)'
;MKEFNENNTKKKSDFPPGYGKFPYVVGKMGYARYLQIPIHRTSKADDSSLKGIFISEKEQPDLKMKSEHNLDALMQVRKLHYEKSEIYMPMCLVEGPEDAIYVDEQGNASGNSSIPKGGVLLTATHEIISMYGLHYYMPNVRS
;
A
#
# COMPACT_ATOMS: atom_id res chain seq x y z
N MET A 1 -12.17 23.56 -9.12
CA MET A 1 -11.79 22.18 -9.49
C MET A 1 -10.42 22.26 -10.15
N LYS A 2 -9.38 21.61 -9.60
CA LYS A 2 -8.08 21.52 -10.28
C LYS A 2 -8.12 20.32 -11.22
N GLU A 3 -7.89 20.57 -12.50
CA GLU A 3 -7.80 19.58 -13.55
C GLU A 3 -6.75 18.50 -13.19
N PHE A 4 -7.16 17.25 -13.37
CA PHE A 4 -6.31 16.08 -13.19
C PHE A 4 -5.34 16.05 -14.38
N ASN A 5 -4.07 16.39 -14.16
CA ASN A 5 -3.07 16.39 -15.23
C ASN A 5 -2.71 14.94 -15.55
N GLU A 6 -3.19 14.42 -16.68
CA GLU A 6 -3.04 13.03 -17.15
C GLU A 6 -1.57 12.57 -17.28
N ASN A 7 -0.64 13.53 -17.32
CA ASN A 7 0.81 13.34 -17.48
C ASN A 7 1.54 12.68 -16.30
N ASN A 8 0.85 12.31 -15.21
CA ASN A 8 1.49 11.75 -14.00
C ASN A 8 1.05 10.30 -13.68
N THR A 9 0.44 9.62 -14.66
CA THR A 9 0.02 8.22 -14.56
C THR A 9 1.16 7.30 -14.96
N LYS A 10 1.64 6.49 -14.01
CA LYS A 10 2.67 5.47 -14.26
C LYS A 10 2.06 4.21 -14.86
N LYS A 11 2.79 3.60 -15.79
CA LYS A 11 2.43 2.29 -16.37
C LYS A 11 2.82 1.18 -15.41
N LYS A 12 2.16 0.03 -15.53
CA LYS A 12 2.50 -1.18 -14.74
C LYS A 12 3.98 -1.58 -14.85
N SER A 13 4.60 -1.37 -16.01
CA SER A 13 6.04 -1.64 -16.24
C SER A 13 6.98 -0.82 -15.36
N ASP A 14 6.49 0.29 -14.81
CA ASP A 14 7.31 1.25 -14.06
C ASP A 14 7.35 0.90 -12.57
N PHE A 15 6.64 -0.15 -12.15
CA PHE A 15 6.61 -0.66 -10.78
C PHE A 15 7.29 -2.04 -10.72
N PRO A 16 8.10 -2.31 -9.68
CA PRO A 16 8.57 -3.66 -9.41
C PRO A 16 7.39 -4.63 -9.19
N PRO A 17 7.59 -5.95 -9.39
CA PRO A 17 6.54 -6.94 -9.21
C PRO A 17 5.79 -6.79 -7.87
N GLY A 18 4.47 -6.70 -7.95
CA GLY A 18 3.60 -6.54 -6.79
C GLY A 18 3.33 -5.09 -6.36
N TYR A 19 4.21 -4.14 -6.69
CA TYR A 19 4.06 -2.74 -6.31
C TYR A 19 3.07 -2.00 -7.21
N GLY A 20 2.47 -0.97 -6.65
CA GLY A 20 1.45 -0.15 -7.29
C GLY A 20 0.12 -0.85 -7.56
N LYS A 21 -0.08 -2.07 -7.05
CA LYS A 21 -1.31 -2.86 -7.16
C LYS A 21 -2.02 -2.91 -5.81
N PHE A 22 -3.33 -2.67 -5.79
CA PHE A 22 -4.13 -2.84 -4.57
C PHE A 22 -4.34 -4.33 -4.21
N PRO A 23 -4.46 -4.66 -2.91
CA PRO A 23 -4.25 -3.78 -1.77
C PRO A 23 -2.77 -3.63 -1.38
N TYR A 24 -2.42 -2.52 -0.74
CA TYR A 24 -1.08 -2.31 -0.17
C TYR A 24 -1.12 -1.42 1.08
N VAL A 25 -0.07 -1.49 1.90
CA VAL A 25 0.18 -0.54 2.99
C VAL A 25 1.15 0.53 2.52
N VAL A 26 0.90 1.79 2.91
CA VAL A 26 1.86 2.89 2.81
C VAL A 26 2.18 3.46 4.19
N GLY A 27 3.46 3.51 4.55
CA GLY A 27 3.96 4.18 5.74
C GLY A 27 4.61 5.53 5.43
N LYS A 28 4.34 6.56 6.24
CA LYS A 28 4.93 7.90 6.08
C LYS A 28 6.16 8.05 6.98
N MET A 29 7.36 7.97 6.39
CA MET A 29 8.64 8.07 7.12
C MET A 29 9.07 9.51 7.50
N GLY A 30 8.26 10.51 7.15
CA GLY A 30 8.59 11.92 7.30
C GLY A 30 9.01 12.60 5.99
N TYR A 31 8.85 13.92 5.96
CA TYR A 31 8.86 14.74 4.73
C TYR A 31 7.92 14.14 3.66
N ALA A 32 8.34 14.14 2.41
CA ALA A 32 7.63 13.55 1.28
C ALA A 32 8.19 12.14 0.94
N ARG A 33 8.43 11.28 1.94
CA ARG A 33 8.90 9.89 1.73
C ARG A 33 7.89 8.88 2.23
N TYR A 34 7.61 7.88 1.39
CA TYR A 34 6.57 6.88 1.61
C TYR A 34 7.12 5.49 1.36
N LEU A 35 6.94 4.57 2.31
CA LEU A 35 7.23 3.14 2.13
C LEU A 35 5.98 2.42 1.65
N GLN A 36 6.04 1.69 0.55
CA GLN A 36 4.97 0.81 0.11
C GLN A 36 5.29 -0.64 0.45
N ILE A 37 4.28 -1.36 0.93
CA ILE A 37 4.35 -2.80 1.23
C ILE A 37 3.13 -3.44 0.56
N PRO A 38 3.31 -4.17 -0.56
CA PRO A 38 2.22 -4.87 -1.22
C PRO A 38 1.58 -5.93 -0.34
N ILE A 39 0.28 -6.17 -0.51
CA ILE A 39 -0.42 -7.30 0.10
C ILE A 39 -0.82 -8.27 -1.01
N HIS A 40 -0.32 -9.49 -0.93
CA HIS A 40 -0.58 -10.57 -1.88
C HIS A 40 -1.55 -11.56 -1.26
N ARG A 41 -2.61 -11.88 -2.00
CA ARG A 41 -3.48 -13.01 -1.69
C ARG A 41 -3.12 -14.18 -2.58
N THR A 42 -2.81 -15.32 -1.97
CA THR A 42 -2.32 -16.49 -2.71
C THR A 42 -2.68 -17.79 -1.99
N SER A 43 -3.03 -18.81 -2.77
CA SER A 43 -3.19 -20.20 -2.30
C SER A 43 -1.86 -20.96 -2.25
N LYS A 44 -0.81 -20.44 -2.89
CA LYS A 44 0.55 -20.98 -2.84
C LYS A 44 1.38 -20.20 -1.82
N ALA A 45 1.99 -20.91 -0.87
CA ALA A 45 2.99 -20.33 0.01
C ALA A 45 4.19 -19.87 -0.81
N ASP A 46 4.58 -18.61 -0.63
CA ASP A 46 5.82 -17.97 -1.11
C ASP A 46 6.16 -18.12 -2.60
N ASP A 47 5.67 -17.19 -3.41
CA ASP A 47 6.39 -16.82 -4.63
C ASP A 47 7.61 -15.95 -4.21
N SER A 48 8.80 -16.56 -4.23
CA SER A 48 10.05 -15.91 -3.79
C SER A 48 10.41 -14.64 -4.58
N SER A 49 9.79 -14.44 -5.74
CA SER A 49 9.97 -13.24 -6.57
C SER A 49 9.17 -12.02 -6.08
N LEU A 50 8.12 -12.24 -5.26
CA LEU A 50 7.28 -11.17 -4.73
C LEU A 50 7.76 -10.71 -3.35
N LYS A 51 7.72 -9.40 -3.11
CA LYS A 51 7.93 -8.79 -1.79
C LYS A 51 6.61 -8.25 -1.27
N GLY A 52 6.37 -8.39 0.03
CA GLY A 52 5.16 -7.90 0.68
C GLY A 52 4.64 -8.82 1.76
N ILE A 53 3.39 -8.60 2.13
CA ILE A 53 2.65 -9.43 3.08
C ILE A 53 1.87 -10.46 2.27
N PHE A 54 1.90 -11.73 2.69
CA PHE A 54 1.17 -12.80 2.05
C PHE A 54 0.03 -13.26 2.94
N ILE A 55 -1.20 -13.12 2.46
CA ILE A 55 -2.40 -13.60 3.13
C ILE A 55 -2.85 -14.85 2.36
N SER A 56 -2.96 -15.96 3.09
CA SER A 56 -3.37 -17.23 2.50
C SER A 56 -4.84 -17.18 2.06
N GLU A 57 -5.11 -17.45 0.79
CA GLU A 57 -6.47 -17.69 0.29
C GLU A 57 -6.86 -19.14 0.59
N LYS A 58 -7.24 -19.40 1.85
CA LYS A 58 -7.81 -20.70 2.22
C LYS A 58 -9.30 -20.81 1.86
N GLU A 59 -9.98 -19.67 1.77
CA GLU A 59 -11.40 -19.54 1.49
C GLU A 59 -11.62 -18.34 0.55
N GLN A 60 -12.82 -18.18 -0.03
CA GLN A 60 -13.21 -16.94 -0.72
C GLN A 60 -13.95 -16.03 0.28
N PRO A 61 -13.25 -15.29 1.16
CA PRO A 61 -13.89 -14.34 2.06
C PRO A 61 -14.74 -13.34 1.29
N ASP A 62 -15.83 -12.89 1.92
CA ASP A 62 -16.52 -11.70 1.45
C ASP A 62 -15.59 -10.45 1.52
N LEU A 63 -16.07 -9.34 0.96
CA LEU A 63 -15.27 -8.12 0.87
C LEU A 63 -14.92 -7.53 2.25
N LYS A 64 -15.80 -7.69 3.24
CA LYS A 64 -15.59 -7.16 4.59
C LYS A 64 -14.47 -7.93 5.29
N MET A 65 -14.53 -9.26 5.27
CA MET A 65 -13.50 -10.12 5.84
C MET A 65 -12.14 -9.90 5.14
N LYS A 66 -12.15 -9.60 3.83
CA LYS A 66 -10.95 -9.20 3.10
C LYS A 66 -10.33 -7.91 3.66
N SER A 67 -11.14 -6.87 3.87
CA SER A 67 -10.67 -5.59 4.41
C SER A 67 -10.16 -5.73 5.85
N GLU A 68 -10.84 -6.51 6.69
CA GLU A 68 -10.40 -6.80 8.06
C GLU A 68 -9.02 -7.48 8.09
N HIS A 69 -8.81 -8.53 7.28
CA HIS A 69 -7.49 -9.18 7.20
C HIS A 69 -6.39 -8.24 6.67
N ASN A 70 -6.72 -7.32 5.77
CA ASN A 70 -5.78 -6.32 5.28
C ASN A 70 -5.40 -5.31 6.38
N LEU A 71 -6.38 -4.92 7.22
CA LEU A 71 -6.15 -4.03 8.35
C LEU A 71 -5.29 -4.71 9.42
N ASP A 72 -5.54 -5.98 9.71
CA ASP A 72 -4.70 -6.78 10.61
C ASP A 72 -3.26 -6.86 10.12
N ALA A 73 -3.06 -7.06 8.80
CA ALA A 73 -1.74 -7.04 8.18
C ALA A 73 -1.03 -5.69 8.36
N LEU A 74 -1.74 -4.57 8.21
CA LEU A 74 -1.20 -3.23 8.50
C LEU A 74 -0.79 -3.11 9.97
N MET A 75 -1.64 -3.54 10.91
CA MET A 75 -1.36 -3.45 12.34
C MET A 75 -0.13 -4.27 12.73
N GLN A 76 0.08 -5.43 12.09
CA GLN A 76 1.30 -6.23 12.28
C GLN A 76 2.55 -5.50 11.78
N VAL A 77 2.53 -4.90 10.59
CA VAL A 77 3.65 -4.09 10.09
C VAL A 77 3.95 -2.94 11.04
N ARG A 78 2.91 -2.26 11.54
CA ARG A 78 3.03 -1.16 12.49
C ARG A 78 3.72 -1.60 13.78
N LYS A 79 3.32 -2.75 14.32
CA LYS A 79 3.96 -3.35 15.50
C LYS A 79 5.44 -3.68 15.25
N LEU A 80 5.75 -4.36 14.14
CA LEU A 80 7.13 -4.72 13.78
C LEU A 80 8.03 -3.49 13.55
N HIS A 81 7.47 -2.41 13.01
CA HIS A 81 8.20 -1.16 12.85
C HIS A 81 8.51 -0.51 14.20
N TYR A 82 7.52 -0.46 15.10
CA TYR A 82 7.71 0.06 16.45
C TYR A 82 8.76 -0.74 17.22
N GLU A 83 8.73 -2.07 17.15
CA GLU A 83 9.73 -2.93 17.79
C GLU A 83 11.18 -2.65 17.33
N LYS A 84 11.37 -2.08 16.14
CA LYS A 84 12.70 -1.75 15.59
C LYS A 84 13.12 -0.30 15.79
N SER A 85 12.17 0.62 15.90
CA SER A 85 12.42 2.06 15.87
C SER A 85 11.99 2.80 17.12
N GLU A 86 11.23 2.14 17.99
CA GLU A 86 10.56 2.70 19.18
C GLU A 86 9.61 3.87 18.86
N ILE A 87 9.19 4.01 17.60
CA ILE A 87 8.30 5.08 17.13
C ILE A 87 7.17 4.48 16.30
N TYR A 88 5.93 4.92 16.54
CA TYR A 88 4.81 4.56 15.69
C TYR A 88 4.81 5.42 14.43
N MET A 89 4.96 4.78 13.28
CA MET A 89 4.84 5.44 11.99
C MET A 89 3.37 5.53 11.57
N PRO A 90 2.86 6.71 11.14
CA PRO A 90 1.56 6.82 10.50
C PRO A 90 1.51 5.95 9.24
N MET A 91 0.47 5.12 9.14
CA MET A 91 0.29 4.18 8.04
C MET A 91 -1.08 4.32 7.40
N CYS A 92 -1.20 3.83 6.18
CA CYS A 92 -2.40 3.86 5.39
C CYS A 92 -2.54 2.52 4.67
N LEU A 93 -3.67 1.83 4.86
CA LEU A 93 -4.08 0.72 4.02
C LEU A 93 -4.79 1.31 2.81
N VAL A 94 -4.40 0.91 1.60
CA VAL A 94 -5.04 1.36 0.37
C VAL A 94 -5.62 0.15 -0.35
N GLU A 95 -6.93 0.12 -0.49
CA GLU A 95 -7.70 -0.98 -1.08
C GLU A 95 -8.18 -0.64 -2.50
N GLY A 96 -8.17 0.64 -2.86
CA GLY A 96 -8.54 1.14 -4.17
C GLY A 96 -8.06 2.58 -4.43
N PRO A 97 -8.35 3.13 -5.63
CA PRO A 97 -7.91 4.48 -5.99
C PRO A 97 -8.56 5.58 -5.14
N GLU A 98 -9.72 5.29 -4.54
CA GLU A 98 -10.49 6.16 -3.66
C GLU A 98 -10.90 5.46 -2.36
N ASP A 99 -10.15 4.43 -1.96
CA ASP A 99 -10.47 3.62 -0.78
C ASP A 99 -9.21 3.39 0.07
N ALA A 100 -9.16 4.12 1.18
CA ALA A 100 -8.05 4.08 2.11
C ALA A 100 -8.49 4.13 3.57
N ILE A 101 -7.75 3.42 4.43
CA ILE A 101 -7.89 3.44 5.88
C ILE A 101 -6.58 3.95 6.48
N TYR A 102 -6.62 5.11 7.11
CA TYR A 102 -5.47 5.70 7.80
C TYR A 102 -5.43 5.25 9.26
N VAL A 103 -4.24 4.90 9.73
CA VAL A 103 -3.95 4.58 11.12
C VAL A 103 -2.92 5.57 11.64
N ASP A 104 -3.30 6.35 12.65
CA ASP A 104 -2.45 7.36 13.27
C ASP A 104 -1.42 6.76 14.25
N GLU A 105 -0.66 7.62 14.92
CA GLU A 105 0.36 7.23 15.90
C GLU A 105 -0.24 6.64 17.18
N GLN A 106 -1.51 6.90 17.45
CA GLN A 106 -2.26 6.34 18.58
C GLN A 106 -2.94 5.01 18.23
N GLY A 107 -3.01 4.66 16.94
CA GLY A 107 -3.61 3.44 16.44
C GLY A 107 -5.08 3.59 16.03
N ASN A 108 -5.60 4.82 15.97
CA ASN A 108 -6.97 5.05 15.54
C ASN A 108 -7.10 4.89 14.03
N ALA A 109 -8.04 4.06 13.60
CA ALA A 109 -8.33 3.83 12.19
C ALA A 109 -9.44 4.77 11.69
N SER A 110 -9.25 5.37 10.52
CA SER A 110 -10.26 6.23 9.87
C SER A 110 -10.28 6.03 8.35
N GLY A 111 -11.47 5.84 7.79
CA GLY A 111 -11.67 5.73 6.34
C GLY A 111 -11.54 7.08 5.63
N ASN A 112 -11.02 7.09 4.41
CA ASN A 112 -10.79 8.28 3.60
C ASN A 112 -10.81 7.94 2.10
N SER A 113 -11.33 8.85 1.27
CA SER A 113 -11.29 8.70 -0.19
C SER A 113 -10.00 9.18 -0.84
N SER A 114 -9.11 9.83 -0.10
CA SER A 114 -7.83 10.32 -0.60
C SER A 114 -6.69 9.40 -0.16
N ILE A 115 -5.99 8.82 -1.13
CA ILE A 115 -4.78 8.04 -0.89
C ILE A 115 -3.53 8.94 -0.83
N PRO A 116 -2.42 8.49 -0.20
CA PRO A 116 -1.13 9.17 -0.30
C PRO A 116 -0.64 9.26 -1.75
N LYS A 117 -0.03 10.40 -2.12
CA LYS A 117 0.54 10.64 -3.46
C LYS A 117 1.68 11.65 -3.42
N GLY A 118 2.48 11.69 -4.49
CA GLY A 118 3.65 12.56 -4.61
C GLY A 118 4.86 12.05 -3.82
N GLY A 119 5.86 12.92 -3.64
CA GLY A 119 7.07 12.57 -2.90
C GLY A 119 7.88 11.44 -3.53
N VAL A 120 8.69 10.75 -2.72
CA VAL A 120 9.45 9.55 -3.09
C VAL A 120 8.75 8.34 -2.50
N LEU A 121 8.36 7.40 -3.36
CA LEU A 121 7.82 6.11 -3.00
C LEU A 121 8.93 5.07 -3.01
N LEU A 122 9.02 4.31 -1.93
CA LEU A 122 10.10 3.38 -1.63
C LEU A 122 9.57 1.97 -1.36
N THR A 123 10.37 0.96 -1.65
CA THR A 123 10.14 -0.40 -1.15
C THR A 123 10.43 -0.48 0.34
N ALA A 124 10.05 -1.58 1.01
CA ALA A 124 10.42 -1.84 2.41
C ALA A 124 11.95 -1.89 2.65
N THR A 125 12.72 -2.14 1.59
CA THR A 125 14.19 -2.14 1.56
C THR A 125 14.79 -0.78 1.18
N HIS A 126 13.97 0.28 1.09
CA HIS A 126 14.34 1.66 0.74
C HIS A 126 14.81 1.86 -0.71
N GLU A 127 14.48 0.94 -1.62
CA GLU A 127 14.72 1.13 -3.05
C GLU A 127 13.63 2.02 -3.65
N ILE A 128 14.00 2.85 -4.63
CA ILE A 128 13.08 3.83 -5.21
C ILE A 128 12.13 3.15 -6.20
N ILE A 129 10.83 3.27 -5.94
CA ILE A 129 9.76 2.83 -6.85
C ILE A 129 9.33 3.99 -7.75
N SER A 130 9.16 5.18 -7.16
CA SER A 130 8.58 6.33 -7.85
C SER A 130 9.00 7.65 -7.23
N MET A 131 9.05 8.69 -8.05
CA MET A 131 9.20 10.07 -7.62
C MET A 131 8.07 10.92 -8.22
N TYR A 132 7.47 11.80 -7.40
CA TYR A 132 6.52 12.85 -7.78
C TYR A 132 5.23 12.40 -8.50
N GLY A 133 4.74 11.18 -8.23
CA GLY A 133 3.56 10.62 -8.92
C GLY A 133 2.56 9.90 -8.01
N LEU A 134 1.62 9.20 -8.64
CA LEU A 134 0.69 8.29 -7.96
C LEU A 134 1.45 7.12 -7.32
N HIS A 135 0.91 6.60 -6.23
CA HIS A 135 1.46 5.42 -5.54
C HIS A 135 0.90 4.09 -6.08
N TYR A 136 0.16 4.15 -7.19
CA TYR A 136 -0.39 3.00 -7.90
C TYR A 136 -0.27 3.21 -9.40
N TYR A 137 -0.30 2.11 -10.16
CA TYR A 137 -0.50 2.19 -11.61
C TYR A 137 -1.99 2.10 -11.90
N MET A 138 -2.47 2.88 -12.86
CA MET A 138 -3.82 2.66 -13.38
C MET A 138 -3.80 1.35 -14.19
N PRO A 139 -4.66 0.36 -13.87
CA PRO A 139 -4.77 -0.81 -14.73
C PRO A 139 -5.26 -0.32 -16.10
N ASN A 140 -4.62 -0.76 -17.18
CA ASN A 140 -5.10 -0.48 -18.54
C ASN A 140 -6.54 -0.99 -18.63
N VAL A 141 -7.50 -0.07 -18.64
CA VAL A 141 -8.88 -0.37 -19.00
C VAL A 141 -8.82 -0.69 -20.49
N ARG A 142 -8.83 -1.97 -20.85
CA ARG A 142 -9.10 -2.35 -22.24
C ARG A 142 -10.58 -2.03 -22.47
N SER A 143 -10.83 -0.94 -23.20
CA SER A 143 -12.11 -0.66 -23.86
C SER A 143 -12.46 -1.78 -24.83
#